data_AF-A0A0X8X1A2-F1
#
_entry.id   AF-A0A0X8X1A2-F1
#
_cell.length_a   1.000
_cell.length_b   1.000
_cell.length_c   1.000
_cell.angle_alpha   90.00
_cell.angle_beta   90.00
_cell.angle_gamma   90.00
#
_symmetry.space_group_name_H-M   'P 1'
#
loop_
_entity.id
_entity.type
_entity.pdbx_description
1 polymer ?
#
loop_
_entity_poly.entity_id
_entity_poly.type
_entity_poly.pdbx_seq_one_letter_code
_entity_poly.pdbx_strand_id
1 'polypeptide(L)'
;MLTHVIKYSLKIWLTSVFAAPILFYISLICWVSTYRSNAVALFPWAFLIYIGMVFAQLVFSLLIWIIFTGVILAVIRIPTTGITKTIIIFVTGLLLTAGPFVAVIILLDFNNEDSGLAYTLMACNCACVGFGVWFYKLKLLQPNPPPQNFEII
;
A
#
# COMPACT_ATOMS: atom_id res chain seq x y z
N MET A 1 8.76 -0.25 -21.40
CA MET A 1 8.71 0.61 -20.19
C MET A 1 7.40 0.45 -19.42
N LEU A 2 6.23 0.73 -20.04
CA LEU A 2 4.91 0.59 -19.43
C LEU A 2 4.67 -0.77 -18.75
N THR A 3 5.00 -1.88 -19.41
CA THR A 3 4.85 -3.24 -18.87
C THR A 3 5.64 -3.46 -17.58
N HIS A 4 6.81 -2.84 -17.42
CA HIS A 4 7.60 -2.95 -16.18
C HIS A 4 6.97 -2.16 -15.04
N VAL A 5 6.40 -1.00 -15.33
CA VAL A 5 5.68 -0.17 -14.34
C VAL A 5 4.40 -0.85 -13.89
N ILE A 6 3.61 -1.42 -14.81
CA ILE A 6 2.42 -2.19 -14.48
C ILE A 6 2.78 -3.39 -13.62
N LYS A 7 3.79 -4.19 -14.03
CA LYS A 7 4.22 -5.35 -13.22
C LYS A 7 4.74 -4.94 -11.83
N TYR A 8 5.43 -3.81 -11.72
CA TYR A 8 5.94 -3.29 -10.45
C TYR A 8 4.81 -2.83 -9.52
N SER A 9 3.94 -1.94 -10.01
CA SER A 9 2.79 -1.43 -9.25
C SER A 9 1.82 -2.54 -8.87
N LEU A 10 1.57 -3.51 -9.77
CA LEU A 10 0.71 -4.66 -9.50
C LEU A 10 1.25 -5.53 -8.36
N LYS A 11 2.57 -5.74 -8.28
CA LYS A 11 3.18 -6.48 -7.17
C LYS A 11 2.95 -5.77 -5.84
N ILE A 12 3.18 -4.46 -5.79
CA ILE A 12 2.95 -3.65 -4.58
C ILE A 12 1.48 -3.73 -4.16
N TRP A 13 0.57 -3.53 -5.12
CA TRP A 13 -0.86 -3.57 -4.86
C TRP A 13 -1.33 -4.94 -4.38
N LEU A 14 -0.92 -6.04 -5.04
CA LEU A 14 -1.23 -7.40 -4.61
C LEU A 14 -0.74 -7.66 -3.18
N THR A 15 0.50 -7.27 -2.86
CA THR A 15 1.01 -7.40 -1.49
C THR A 15 0.14 -6.65 -0.50
N SER A 16 -0.28 -5.42 -0.80
CA SER A 16 -1.15 -4.66 0.10
C SER A 16 -2.53 -5.29 0.24
N VAL A 17 -3.18 -5.66 -0.86
CA VAL A 17 -4.53 -6.24 -0.85
C VAL A 17 -4.59 -7.57 -0.14
N PHE A 18 -3.55 -8.41 -0.22
CA PHE A 18 -3.53 -9.70 0.47
C PHE A 18 -2.95 -9.63 1.88
N ALA A 19 -1.83 -8.92 2.08
CA ALA A 19 -1.15 -8.91 3.37
C ALA A 19 -1.80 -7.95 4.38
N ALA A 20 -2.32 -6.79 3.95
CA ALA A 20 -2.90 -5.83 4.89
C ALA A 20 -4.13 -6.36 5.63
N PRO A 21 -5.07 -7.08 4.99
CA PRO A 21 -6.14 -7.78 5.72
C PRO A 21 -5.64 -8.77 6.76
N ILE A 22 -4.64 -9.58 6.41
CA ILE A 22 -4.07 -10.57 7.33
C ILE A 22 -3.45 -9.88 8.54
N LEU A 23 -2.66 -8.81 8.31
CA LEU A 23 -2.06 -8.01 9.38
C LEU A 23 -3.13 -7.33 10.25
N PHE A 24 -4.17 -6.79 9.63
CA PHE A 24 -5.29 -6.20 10.34
C PHE A 24 -6.00 -7.24 11.22
N TYR A 25 -6.28 -8.43 10.68
CA TYR A 25 -6.91 -9.50 11.44
C TYR A 25 -6.07 -9.95 12.63
N ILE A 26 -4.75 -10.11 12.45
CA ILE A 26 -3.82 -10.40 13.54
C ILE A 26 -3.85 -9.29 14.60
N SER A 27 -3.81 -8.02 14.18
CA SER A 27 -3.86 -6.88 15.10
C SER A 27 -5.15 -6.85 15.93
N LEU A 28 -6.28 -7.23 15.31
CA LEU A 28 -7.58 -7.28 15.95
C LEU A 28 -7.65 -8.43 16.99
N ILE A 29 -7.10 -9.60 16.67
CA ILE A 29 -6.98 -10.70 17.64
C ILE A 29 -6.11 -10.30 18.84
N CYS A 30 -4.94 -9.69 18.59
CA CYS A 30 -4.04 -9.23 19.64
C CYS A 30 -4.70 -8.17 20.55
N TRP A 31 -5.50 -7.27 19.96
CA TRP A 31 -6.26 -6.29 20.73
C TRP A 31 -7.31 -6.95 21.62
N VAL A 32 -8.15 -7.82 21.04
CA VAL A 32 -9.24 -8.50 21.77
C VAL A 32 -8.70 -9.38 22.89
N SER A 33 -7.61 -10.12 22.66
CA SER A 33 -7.01 -10.99 23.69
C SER A 33 -6.43 -10.22 24.88
N THR A 34 -6.01 -8.97 24.67
CA THR A 34 -5.41 -8.13 25.72
C THR A 34 -6.48 -7.49 26.62
N TYR A 35 -7.66 -7.14 26.07
CA TYR A 35 -8.67 -6.35 26.79
C TYR A 35 -9.96 -7.09 27.14
N ARG A 36 -10.21 -8.29 26.59
CA ARG A 36 -11.42 -9.06 26.89
C ARG A 36 -11.11 -10.53 27.20
N SER A 37 -11.50 -10.97 28.39
CA SER A 37 -11.37 -12.36 28.86
C SER A 37 -12.13 -13.40 28.03
N ASN A 38 -13.06 -12.97 27.16
CA ASN A 38 -13.93 -13.82 26.34
C ASN A 38 -13.60 -13.75 24.83
N ALA A 39 -12.33 -13.75 24.46
CA ALA A 39 -11.87 -13.63 23.06
C ALA A 39 -12.52 -14.67 22.10
N VAL A 40 -12.83 -15.88 22.60
CA VAL A 40 -13.45 -16.96 21.81
C VAL A 40 -14.88 -16.64 21.38
N ALA A 41 -15.66 -15.93 22.21
CA ALA A 41 -17.05 -15.59 21.91
C ALA A 41 -17.20 -14.43 20.90
N LEU A 42 -16.16 -13.60 20.75
CA LEU A 42 -16.14 -12.44 19.84
C LEU A 42 -15.66 -12.78 18.42
N PHE A 43 -15.14 -13.98 18.23
CA PHE A 43 -14.57 -14.44 16.97
C PHE A 43 -15.53 -14.33 15.76
N PRO A 44 -16.83 -14.70 15.87
CA PRO A 44 -17.75 -14.62 14.73
C PRO A 44 -18.01 -13.19 14.28
N TRP A 45 -18.12 -12.25 15.22
CA TRP A 45 -18.39 -10.84 14.94
C TRP A 45 -17.17 -10.14 14.33
N ALA A 46 -15.99 -10.40 14.89
CA ALA A 46 -14.71 -9.94 14.35
C ALA A 46 -14.49 -10.41 12.91
N PHE A 47 -14.86 -11.66 12.60
CA PHE A 47 -14.74 -12.23 11.26
C PHE A 47 -15.71 -11.62 10.25
N LEU A 48 -16.96 -11.33 10.65
CA LEU A 48 -17.94 -10.64 9.80
C LEU A 48 -17.49 -9.21 9.44
N ILE A 49 -17.01 -8.47 10.42
CA ILE A 49 -16.46 -7.13 10.24
C ILE A 49 -15.23 -7.15 9.33
N TYR A 50 -14.35 -8.14 9.53
CA TYR A 50 -13.20 -8.38 8.68
C TYR A 50 -13.61 -8.58 7.21
N ILE A 51 -14.58 -9.45 6.91
CA ILE A 51 -15.04 -9.70 5.53
C ILE A 51 -15.59 -8.41 4.90
N GLY A 52 -16.44 -7.68 5.63
CA GLY A 52 -17.04 -6.44 5.12
C GLY A 52 -15.99 -5.38 4.76
N MET A 53 -15.01 -5.17 5.65
CA MET A 53 -13.93 -4.20 5.41
C MET A 53 -13.01 -4.61 4.27
N VAL A 54 -12.67 -5.90 4.14
CA VAL A 54 -11.82 -6.40 3.05
C VAL A 54 -12.47 -6.20 1.69
N PHE A 55 -13.77 -6.46 1.59
CA PHE A 55 -14.49 -6.29 0.33
C PHE A 55 -14.55 -4.81 -0.09
N ALA A 56 -14.88 -3.91 0.84
CA ALA A 56 -14.88 -2.48 0.59
C ALA A 56 -13.47 -1.98 0.19
N GLN A 57 -12.45 -2.42 0.93
CA GLN A 57 -11.04 -2.09 0.64
C GLN A 57 -10.64 -2.56 -0.76
N LEU A 58 -11.03 -3.76 -1.19
CA LEU A 58 -10.67 -4.31 -2.49
C LEU A 58 -11.11 -3.38 -3.64
N VAL A 59 -12.38 -2.94 -3.61
CA VAL A 59 -12.96 -2.08 -4.64
C VAL A 59 -12.23 -0.73 -4.71
N PHE A 60 -12.05 -0.07 -3.57
CA PHE A 60 -11.33 1.21 -3.52
C PHE A 60 -9.85 1.07 -3.88
N SER A 61 -9.20 -0.02 -3.46
CA SER A 61 -7.78 -0.26 -3.71
C SER A 61 -7.46 -0.39 -5.20
N LEU A 62 -8.41 -0.91 -6.01
CA LEU A 62 -8.21 -1.06 -7.44
C LEU A 62 -8.17 0.30 -8.15
N LEU A 63 -9.05 1.23 -7.77
CA LEU A 63 -9.02 2.61 -8.28
C LEU A 63 -7.73 3.32 -7.87
N ILE A 64 -7.34 3.19 -6.60
CA ILE A 64 -6.10 3.77 -6.09
C ILE A 64 -4.87 3.20 -6.81
N TRP A 65 -4.86 1.90 -7.13
CA TRP A 65 -3.79 1.28 -7.89
C TRP A 65 -3.63 1.85 -9.30
N ILE A 66 -4.73 2.13 -10.00
CA ILE A 66 -4.69 2.75 -11.33
C ILE A 66 -4.03 4.14 -11.23
N ILE A 67 -4.46 4.94 -10.26
CA ILE A 67 -3.90 6.28 -10.01
C ILE A 67 -2.41 6.17 -9.64
N PHE A 68 -2.05 5.26 -8.75
CA PHE A 68 -0.68 5.02 -8.33
C PHE A 68 0.22 4.59 -9.49
N THR A 69 -0.29 3.76 -10.39
CA THR A 69 0.41 3.37 -11.63
C THR A 69 0.69 4.58 -12.52
N GLY A 70 -0.30 5.47 -12.68
CA GLY A 70 -0.15 6.74 -13.39
C GLY A 70 0.90 7.65 -12.75
N VAL A 71 0.92 7.76 -11.42
CA VAL A 71 1.94 8.50 -10.68
C VAL A 71 3.33 7.92 -10.94
N ILE A 72 3.51 6.60 -10.84
CA ILE A 72 4.82 5.98 -11.11
C ILE A 72 5.28 6.32 -12.53
N LEU A 73 4.39 6.26 -13.54
CA LEU A 73 4.69 6.66 -14.91
C LEU A 73 5.13 8.12 -15.03
N ALA A 74 4.56 9.03 -14.24
CA ALA A 74 4.99 10.42 -14.19
C ALA A 74 6.38 10.54 -13.52
N VAL A 75 6.58 9.90 -12.36
CA VAL A 75 7.82 9.99 -11.58
C VAL A 75 9.02 9.44 -12.34
N ILE A 76 8.87 8.36 -13.11
CA ILE A 76 10.00 7.81 -13.88
C ILE A 76 10.53 8.77 -14.95
N ARG A 77 9.68 9.68 -15.47
CA ARG A 77 10.04 10.67 -16.49
C ARG A 77 10.82 11.86 -15.93
N ILE A 78 10.85 12.02 -14.60
CA ILE A 78 11.59 13.10 -13.95
C ILE A 78 13.10 12.76 -14.02
N PRO A 79 13.97 13.70 -14.43
CA PRO A 79 15.41 13.47 -14.53
C PRO A 79 16.08 13.56 -13.14
N THR A 80 15.78 12.61 -12.27
CA THR A 80 16.34 12.50 -10.91
C THR A 80 16.97 11.13 -10.65
N THR A 81 17.66 11.00 -9.51
CA THR A 81 18.29 9.74 -9.10
C THR A 81 17.26 8.65 -8.79
N GLY A 82 17.68 7.38 -8.86
CA GLY A 82 16.80 6.25 -8.55
C GLY A 82 16.24 6.28 -7.13
N ILE A 83 17.05 6.68 -6.14
CA ILE A 83 16.62 6.79 -4.74
C ILE A 83 15.56 7.87 -4.58
N THR A 84 15.76 9.04 -5.18
CA THR A 84 14.76 10.13 -5.15
C THR A 84 13.42 9.68 -5.73
N LYS A 85 13.43 8.93 -6.85
CA LYS A 85 12.21 8.36 -7.44
C LYS A 85 11.51 7.40 -6.48
N THR A 86 12.27 6.51 -5.83
CA THR A 86 11.73 5.57 -4.83
C THR A 86 11.07 6.32 -3.67
N ILE A 87 11.71 7.37 -3.14
CA ILE A 87 11.14 8.19 -2.06
C ILE A 87 9.84 8.86 -2.49
N ILE A 88 9.80 9.46 -3.69
CA ILE A 88 8.57 10.09 -4.21
C ILE A 88 7.44 9.06 -4.37
N ILE A 89 7.75 7.89 -4.94
CA ILE A 89 6.79 6.78 -5.09
C ILE A 89 6.31 6.30 -3.72
N PHE A 90 7.20 6.17 -2.75
CA PHE A 90 6.88 5.77 -1.38
C PHE A 90 5.92 6.76 -0.72
N VAL A 91 6.27 8.04 -0.68
CA VAL A 91 5.44 9.09 -0.06
C VAL A 91 4.08 9.18 -0.76
N THR A 92 4.06 9.14 -2.09
CA THR A 92 2.80 9.22 -2.83
C THR A 92 1.94 7.98 -2.60
N GLY A 93 2.54 6.80 -2.51
CA GLY A 93 1.83 5.56 -2.17
C GLY A 93 1.19 5.63 -0.78
N LEU A 94 1.91 6.17 0.21
CA LEU A 94 1.35 6.39 1.55
C LEU A 94 0.18 7.37 1.53
N LEU A 95 0.31 8.51 0.83
CA LEU A 95 -0.74 9.52 0.75
C LEU A 95 -1.99 9.01 0.03
N LEU A 96 -1.81 8.32 -1.09
CA LEU A 96 -2.92 7.71 -1.85
C LEU A 96 -3.62 6.58 -1.08
N THR A 97 -2.92 5.97 -0.11
CA THR A 97 -3.50 4.95 0.76
C THR A 97 -4.21 5.58 1.95
N ALA A 98 -3.57 6.52 2.66
CA ALA A 98 -4.13 7.13 3.86
C ALA A 98 -5.25 8.12 3.56
N GLY A 99 -5.13 8.90 2.48
CA GLY A 99 -6.08 9.96 2.12
C GLY A 99 -7.53 9.47 2.03
N PRO A 100 -7.84 8.40 1.27
CA PRO A 100 -9.19 7.85 1.18
C PRO A 100 -9.74 7.39 2.53
N PHE A 101 -8.93 6.76 3.39
CA PHE A 101 -9.37 6.35 4.73
C PHE A 101 -9.73 7.55 5.59
N VAL A 102 -8.88 8.58 5.62
CA VAL A 102 -9.15 9.82 6.36
C VAL A 102 -10.41 10.52 5.83
N ALA A 103 -10.57 10.60 4.51
CA ALA A 103 -11.74 11.19 3.88
C ALA A 103 -13.03 10.46 4.27
N VAL A 104 -13.03 9.13 4.22
CA VAL A 104 -14.19 8.31 4.62
C VAL A 104 -14.51 8.49 6.11
N ILE A 105 -13.48 8.52 6.97
CA ILE A 105 -13.67 8.74 8.42
C ILE A 105 -14.34 10.08 8.72
N ILE A 106 -13.89 11.14 8.06
CA ILE A 106 -14.46 12.49 8.24
C ILE A 106 -15.87 12.57 7.62
N LEU A 107 -16.08 12.01 6.43
CA LEU A 107 -17.34 12.13 5.70
C LEU A 107 -18.49 11.32 6.32
N LEU A 108 -18.18 10.17 6.92
CA LEU A 108 -19.18 9.29 7.52
C LEU A 108 -19.35 9.50 9.03
N ASP A 109 -18.66 10.49 9.60
CA ASP A 109 -18.70 10.84 11.03
C ASP A 109 -18.55 9.59 11.93
N PHE A 110 -17.51 8.80 11.67
CA PHE A 110 -17.30 7.59 12.45
C PHE A 110 -17.06 7.94 13.93
N ASN A 111 -17.81 7.26 14.81
CA ASN A 111 -17.57 7.32 16.25
C ASN A 111 -16.14 6.85 16.60
N ASN A 112 -15.66 7.23 17.78
CA ASN A 112 -14.28 6.96 18.23
C ASN A 112 -13.87 5.48 18.10
N GLU A 113 -14.75 4.51 18.36
CA GLU A 113 -14.42 3.08 18.24
C GLU A 113 -14.27 2.62 16.78
N ASP A 114 -15.16 3.04 15.89
CA ASP A 114 -15.14 2.68 14.46
C ASP A 114 -13.95 3.33 13.74
N SER A 115 -13.59 4.55 14.16
CA SER A 115 -12.41 5.25 13.66
C SER A 115 -11.11 4.47 13.95
N GLY A 116 -11.00 3.85 15.13
CA GLY A 116 -9.82 3.08 15.54
C GLY A 116 -9.54 1.88 14.64
N LEU A 117 -10.60 1.16 14.26
CA LEU A 117 -10.52 0.04 13.32
C LEU A 117 -10.08 0.51 11.93
N ALA A 118 -10.68 1.59 11.44
CA ALA A 118 -10.33 2.18 10.15
C ALA A 118 -8.86 2.66 10.12
N TYR A 119 -8.38 3.30 11.18
CA TYR A 119 -6.98 3.72 11.30
C TYR A 119 -6.00 2.54 11.34
N THR A 120 -6.38 1.44 11.99
CA THR A 120 -5.53 0.24 12.04
C THR A 120 -5.42 -0.41 10.67
N LEU A 121 -6.54 -0.55 9.95
CA LEU A 121 -6.54 -1.07 8.58
C LEU A 121 -5.77 -0.16 7.61
N MET A 122 -5.90 1.16 7.77
CA MET A 122 -5.12 2.16 7.04
C MET A 122 -3.62 1.98 7.29
N ALA A 123 -3.21 1.82 8.54
CA ALA A 123 -1.81 1.64 8.92
C ALA A 123 -1.23 0.34 8.33
N CYS A 124 -1.98 -0.77 8.38
CA CYS A 124 -1.58 -2.03 7.75
C CYS A 124 -1.38 -1.88 6.23
N ASN A 125 -2.30 -1.20 5.54
CA ASN A 125 -2.16 -0.94 4.10
C ASN A 125 -0.94 -0.05 3.80
N CYS A 126 -0.75 1.02 4.57
CA CYS A 126 0.40 1.90 4.43
C CYS A 126 1.73 1.16 4.62
N ALA A 127 1.80 0.28 5.63
CA ALA A 127 2.97 -0.55 5.88
C ALA A 127 3.25 -1.50 4.70
N CYS A 128 2.23 -2.15 4.13
CA CYS A 128 2.39 -3.04 2.99
C CYS A 128 2.80 -2.30 1.70
N VAL A 129 2.19 -1.14 1.42
CA VAL A 129 2.58 -0.30 0.27
C VAL A 129 4.01 0.18 0.43
N GLY A 130 4.35 0.70 1.61
CA GLY A 130 5.68 1.17 1.93
C GLY A 130 6.72 0.07 1.77
N PHE A 131 6.50 -1.08 2.41
CA PHE A 131 7.35 -2.25 2.26
C PHE A 131 7.47 -2.69 0.80
N GLY A 132 6.37 -2.77 0.06
CA GLY A 132 6.36 -3.16 -1.35
C GLY A 132 7.21 -2.25 -2.22
N VAL A 133 7.17 -0.94 -2.00
CA VAL A 133 7.97 0.04 -2.76
C VAL A 133 9.47 -0.20 -2.58
N TRP A 134 9.90 -0.52 -1.36
CA TRP A 134 11.31 -0.77 -1.04
C TRP A 134 11.78 -2.18 -1.40
N PHE A 135 10.91 -3.18 -1.22
CA PHE A 135 11.22 -4.58 -1.46
C PHE A 135 11.25 -4.90 -2.96
N TYR A 136 10.27 -4.41 -3.72
CA TYR A 136 10.26 -4.59 -5.17
C TYR A 136 11.19 -3.56 -5.82
N LYS A 137 12.05 -4.03 -6.73
CA LYS A 137 12.93 -3.14 -7.50
C LYS A 137 12.28 -2.74 -8.81
N LEU A 138 12.04 -1.45 -8.97
CA LEU A 138 11.66 -0.89 -10.27
C LEU A 138 12.89 -0.97 -11.19
N LYS A 139 12.84 -1.85 -12.20
CA LYS A 139 13.85 -1.90 -13.26
C LYS A 139 13.69 -0.65 -14.15
N LEU A 140 14.35 0.42 -13.76
CA LEU A 140 14.58 1.57 -14.62
C LEU A 140 15.58 1.11 -15.69
N LEU A 141 15.22 1.25 -16.97
CA LEU A 141 16.20 1.10 -18.05
C LEU A 141 17.34 2.07 -17.73
N GLN A 142 18.52 1.54 -17.39
CA GLN A 142 19.70 2.39 -17.30
C GLN A 142 19.90 3.03 -18.68
N PRO A 143 20.26 4.32 -18.77
CA PRO A 143 20.84 4.81 -20.01
C PRO A 143 22.03 3.91 -20.32
N ASN A 144 22.14 3.45 -21.58
CA ASN A 144 23.29 2.66 -22.02
C ASN A 144 24.56 3.32 -21.49
N PRO A 145 25.53 2.57 -20.93
CA PRO A 145 26.82 3.16 -20.60
C PRO A 145 27.37 3.85 -21.86
N PRO A 146 27.96 5.05 -21.73
CA PRO A 146 28.57 5.72 -22.88
C PRO A 146 29.55 4.74 -23.54
N PRO A 147 29.65 4.73 -24.88
CA PRO A 147 30.58 3.85 -25.58
C PRO A 147 31.96 4.04 -24.97
N GLN A 148 32.54 2.95 -24.47
CA GLN A 148 33.93 2.93 -24.04
C GLN A 148 34.76 3.16 -25.29
N ASN A 149 35.23 4.39 -25.48
CA ASN A 149 36.28 4.68 -26.43
C ASN A 149 37.51 3.92 -25.95
N PHE A 150 37.75 2.74 -26.50
CA PHE A 150 39.02 2.06 -26.38
C PHE A 150 40.04 2.94 -27.14
N GLU A 151 40.83 3.71 -26.39
CA GLU A 151 42.07 4.26 -26.91
C GLU A 151 42.98 3.08 -27.25
N ILE A 152 43.18 2.87 -28.55
CA ILE A 152 44.23 1.99 -29.08
C ILE A 152 45.53 2.77 -28.88
N ILE A 153 46.35 2.34 -27.92
CA ILE A 153 47.76 2.72 -27.81
C ILE A 153 48.59 1.56 -28.38
#